data_AF-A0A1L1PMQ0-F1
#
_entry.id   AF-A0A1L1PMQ0-F1
#
_cell.length_a   1.000
_cell.length_b   1.000
_cell.length_c   1.000
_cell.angle_alpha   90.00
_cell.angle_beta   90.00
_cell.angle_gamma   90.00
#
_symmetry.space_group_name_H-M   'P 1'
#
loop_
_entity.id
_entity.type
_entity.pdbx_description
1 polymer ?
#
loop_
_entity_poly.entity_id
_entity_poly.type
_entity_poly.pdbx_seq_one_letter_code
_entity_poly.pdbx_strand_id
1 'polypeptide(L)'
;MSDFRFERYEAFGWIVHRKILAVGERFEVHANGDIDVANAPDVAVWTRGRVLVEEQGTGRRLPDRQPGDSILRRGRTQAGRFVCTAAEPSEFWCINRVANRRRQPKLAVLDAEPGRELRLVRNALLCEGRVRVGDVELAAPQALAKGARVVVLERAIGFLFME
;
A
#
# COMPACT_ATOMS: atom_id res chain seq x y z
N MET A 1 -25.33 -4.40 -2.34
CA MET A 1 -23.87 -4.64 -2.38
C MET A 1 -23.27 -3.52 -3.21
N SER A 2 -22.34 -2.73 -2.65
CA SER A 2 -21.65 -1.71 -3.45
C SER A 2 -20.82 -2.42 -4.53
N ASP A 3 -20.86 -1.90 -5.74
CA ASP A 3 -20.06 -2.39 -6.85
C ASP A 3 -18.58 -2.17 -6.52
N PHE A 4 -17.87 -3.24 -6.15
CA PHE A 4 -16.46 -3.19 -5.79
C PHE A 4 -15.62 -3.00 -7.06
N ARG A 5 -15.58 -1.75 -7.57
CA ARG A 5 -14.89 -1.37 -8.80
C ARG A 5 -13.51 -0.81 -8.53
N PHE A 6 -12.55 -1.22 -9.36
CA PHE A 6 -11.20 -0.68 -9.39
C PHE A 6 -11.04 0.34 -10.51
N GLU A 7 -10.30 1.41 -10.24
CA GLU A 7 -9.77 2.31 -11.26
C GLU A 7 -8.41 1.77 -11.74
N ARG A 8 -8.28 1.54 -13.05
CA ARG A 8 -7.03 1.06 -13.66
C ARG A 8 -6.24 2.24 -14.23
N TYR A 9 -4.96 2.32 -13.91
CA TYR A 9 -4.04 3.30 -14.47
C TYR A 9 -2.59 2.77 -14.43
N GLU A 10 -1.67 3.49 -15.04
CA GLU A 10 -0.25 3.16 -15.04
C GLU A 10 0.51 4.06 -14.08
N ALA A 11 1.32 3.47 -13.20
CA ALA A 11 2.19 4.19 -12.28
C ALA A 11 3.50 3.43 -12.09
N PHE A 12 4.62 4.16 -12.09
CA PHE A 12 5.95 3.60 -11.88
C PHE A 12 6.33 2.46 -12.85
N GLY A 13 5.72 2.43 -14.04
CA GLY A 13 5.91 1.36 -15.03
C GLY A 13 5.04 0.12 -14.82
N TRP A 14 4.08 0.17 -13.91
CA TRP A 14 3.18 -0.95 -13.57
C TRP A 14 1.72 -0.57 -13.79
N ILE A 15 0.93 -1.57 -14.20
CA ILE A 15 -0.52 -1.47 -14.17
C ILE A 15 -0.96 -1.60 -12.72
N VAL A 16 -1.62 -0.54 -12.22
CA VAL A 16 -2.14 -0.45 -10.88
C VAL A 16 -3.66 -0.42 -10.92
N HIS A 17 -4.28 -1.21 -10.05
CA HIS A 17 -5.71 -1.13 -9.76
C HIS A 17 -5.88 -0.40 -8.44
N ARG A 18 -6.37 0.84 -8.48
CA ARG A 18 -6.66 1.64 -7.29
C ARG A 18 -8.11 1.44 -6.87
N LYS A 19 -8.32 1.36 -5.57
CA LYS A 19 -9.63 1.36 -4.95
C LYS A 19 -9.68 2.40 -3.85
N ILE A 20 -10.69 3.24 -3.92
CA ILE A 20 -11.10 4.12 -2.83
C ILE A 20 -12.31 3.45 -2.16
N LEU A 21 -12.25 3.35 -0.84
CA LEU A 21 -13.30 2.81 0.01
C LEU A 21 -13.98 3.96 0.75
N ALA A 22 -15.30 4.02 0.67
CA ALA A 22 -16.09 4.90 1.53
C ALA A 22 -16.08 4.38 2.98
N VAL A 23 -16.30 5.28 3.95
CA VAL A 23 -16.46 4.88 5.36
C VAL A 23 -17.61 3.87 5.48
N GLY A 24 -17.37 2.78 6.20
CA GLY A 24 -18.31 1.68 6.36
C GLY A 24 -18.39 0.71 5.18
N GLU A 25 -17.70 0.97 4.06
CA GLU A 25 -17.64 0.02 2.95
C GLU A 25 -16.96 -1.28 3.41
N ARG A 26 -17.60 -2.40 3.06
CA ARG A 26 -17.16 -3.75 3.44
C ARG A 26 -16.76 -4.54 2.21
N PHE A 27 -15.69 -5.31 2.34
CA PHE A 27 -15.28 -6.29 1.34
C PHE A 27 -14.69 -7.51 2.02
N GLU A 28 -14.66 -8.62 1.28
CA GLU A 28 -14.11 -9.87 1.78
C GLU A 28 -12.79 -10.21 1.11
N VAL A 29 -11.86 -10.77 1.89
CA VAL A 29 -10.59 -11.31 1.40
C VAL A 29 -10.55 -12.78 1.75
N HIS A 30 -10.37 -13.63 0.75
CA HIS A 30 -10.29 -15.07 0.92
C HIS A 30 -8.87 -15.53 0.55
N ALA A 31 -8.16 -16.12 1.50
CA ALA A 31 -6.85 -16.72 1.31
C ALA A 31 -6.97 -18.24 1.50
N ASN A 32 -6.80 -19.00 0.41
CA ASN A 32 -6.92 -20.47 0.43
C ASN A 32 -5.73 -21.18 1.11
N GLY A 33 -4.69 -20.44 1.45
CA GLY A 33 -3.49 -20.90 2.14
C GLY A 33 -2.73 -19.71 2.70
N ASP A 34 -1.69 -19.96 3.49
CA ASP A 34 -0.77 -18.92 3.93
C ASP A 34 -0.05 -18.35 2.69
N ILE A 35 -0.10 -17.03 2.54
CA ILE A 35 0.52 -16.31 1.43
C ILE A 35 1.69 -15.51 1.98
N ASP A 36 2.89 -15.75 1.46
CA ASP A 36 4.05 -14.89 1.68
C ASP A 36 4.22 -13.89 0.53
N VAL A 37 5.18 -12.98 0.67
CA VAL A 37 5.52 -11.99 -0.38
C VAL A 37 5.86 -12.64 -1.72
N ALA A 38 6.62 -13.74 -1.71
CA ALA A 38 7.12 -14.37 -2.95
C ALA A 38 5.99 -15.08 -3.74
N ASN A 39 5.00 -15.57 -3.01
CA ASN A 39 3.87 -16.34 -3.53
C ASN A 39 2.59 -15.51 -3.69
N ALA A 40 2.61 -14.22 -3.32
CA ALA A 40 1.45 -13.36 -3.44
C ALA A 40 1.03 -13.20 -4.92
N PRO A 41 -0.26 -13.45 -5.27
CA PRO A 41 -0.76 -13.17 -6.61
C PRO A 41 -0.81 -11.67 -6.89
N ASP A 42 -0.99 -10.88 -5.83
CA ASP A 42 -1.19 -9.45 -5.83
C ASP A 42 -0.38 -8.79 -4.73
N VAL A 43 0.20 -7.63 -5.01
CA VAL A 43 0.75 -6.77 -3.97
C VAL A 43 -0.22 -5.63 -3.71
N ALA A 44 -0.86 -5.65 -2.55
CA ALA A 44 -1.67 -4.56 -2.05
C ALA A 44 -0.83 -3.61 -1.20
N VAL A 45 -0.78 -2.33 -1.56
CA VAL A 45 -0.17 -1.27 -0.78
C VAL A 45 -1.24 -0.28 -0.34
N TRP A 46 -1.34 -0.04 0.97
CA TRP A 46 -2.30 0.89 1.55
C TRP A 46 -1.68 2.28 1.56
N THR A 47 -2.39 3.26 1.02
CA THR A 47 -1.88 4.62 0.78
C THR A 47 -2.60 5.67 1.61
N ARG A 48 -3.83 5.38 2.08
CA ARG A 48 -4.62 6.29 2.92
C ARG A 48 -5.60 5.54 3.79
N GLY A 49 -5.94 6.16 4.92
CA GLY A 49 -7.07 5.78 5.76
C GLY A 49 -6.80 4.54 6.58
N ARG A 50 -7.88 3.96 7.11
CA ARG A 50 -7.81 2.82 8.02
C ARG A 50 -8.91 1.82 7.72
N VAL A 51 -8.53 0.55 7.61
CA VAL A 51 -9.43 -0.57 7.37
C VAL A 51 -9.31 -1.59 8.48
N LEU A 52 -10.41 -1.86 9.16
CA LEU A 52 -10.51 -2.88 10.19
C LEU A 52 -10.55 -4.26 9.53
N VAL A 53 -9.86 -5.24 10.11
CA VAL A 53 -9.81 -6.60 9.56
C VAL A 53 -10.26 -7.58 10.64
N GLU A 54 -11.27 -8.37 10.32
CA GLU A 54 -11.82 -9.41 11.20
C GLU A 54 -11.83 -10.76 10.49
N GLU A 55 -11.39 -11.80 11.19
CA GLU A 55 -11.44 -13.18 10.70
C GLU A 55 -12.86 -13.75 10.84
N GLN A 56 -13.43 -14.20 9.71
CA GLN A 56 -14.73 -14.85 9.71
C GLN A 56 -14.66 -16.19 10.44
N GLY A 57 -15.68 -16.49 11.24
CA GLY A 57 -15.81 -17.73 12.00
C GLY A 57 -15.30 -17.64 13.43
N THR A 58 -14.19 -16.93 13.67
CA THR A 58 -13.65 -16.70 15.02
C THR A 58 -14.02 -15.33 15.58
N GLY A 59 -14.30 -14.34 14.73
CA GLY A 59 -14.50 -12.95 15.12
C GLY A 59 -13.20 -12.28 15.61
N ARG A 60 -12.04 -12.94 15.42
CA ARG A 60 -10.75 -12.43 15.87
C ARG A 60 -10.39 -11.18 15.07
N ARG A 61 -10.14 -10.08 15.78
CA ARG A 61 -9.65 -8.85 15.17
C ARG A 61 -8.15 -8.95 14.88
N LEU A 62 -7.79 -8.68 13.63
CA LEU A 62 -6.41 -8.58 13.17
C LEU A 62 -5.96 -7.12 13.17
N PRO A 63 -4.64 -6.83 13.10
CA PRO A 63 -4.16 -5.46 12.99
C PRO A 63 -4.77 -4.77 11.76
N ASP A 64 -5.40 -3.62 11.99
CA ASP A 64 -6.00 -2.75 10.98
C ASP A 64 -5.01 -2.47 9.84
N ARG A 65 -5.48 -2.29 8.61
CA ARG A 65 -4.67 -1.79 7.49
C ARG A 65 -4.59 -0.27 7.54
N GLN A 66 -3.39 0.27 7.44
CA GLN A 66 -3.07 1.69 7.56
C GLN A 66 -2.10 2.11 6.44
N PRO A 67 -1.85 3.41 6.22
CA PRO A 67 -0.92 3.84 5.19
C PRO A 67 0.47 3.23 5.39
N GLY A 68 1.09 2.78 4.30
CA GLY A 68 2.36 2.06 4.37
C GLY A 68 2.24 0.59 4.74
N ASP A 69 1.03 0.05 4.96
CA ASP A 69 0.84 -1.39 5.09
C ASP A 69 0.93 -2.10 3.74
N SER A 70 1.58 -3.26 3.77
CA SER A 70 1.50 -4.28 2.72
C SER A 70 1.94 -5.62 3.29
N ILE A 71 1.81 -6.67 2.48
CA ILE A 71 2.36 -7.99 2.82
C ILE A 71 3.89 -7.95 3.03
N LEU A 72 4.60 -6.96 2.45
CA LEU A 72 6.06 -6.78 2.63
C LEU A 72 6.44 -6.43 4.07
N ARG A 73 5.63 -5.61 4.74
CA ARG A 73 5.88 -5.25 6.15
C ARG A 73 5.38 -6.31 7.12
N ARG A 74 4.34 -7.05 6.74
CA ARG A 74 3.68 -8.04 7.61
C ARG A 74 4.25 -9.47 7.47
N GLY A 75 5.04 -9.72 6.43
CA GLY A 75 5.69 -11.00 6.14
C GLY A 75 4.74 -12.03 5.50
N ARG A 76 3.56 -12.25 6.09
CA ARG A 76 2.56 -13.21 5.57
C ARG A 76 1.12 -12.77 5.78
N THR A 77 0.23 -13.26 4.92
CA THR A 77 -1.22 -13.28 5.12
C THR A 77 -1.61 -14.71 5.48
N GLN A 78 -2.29 -14.90 6.61
CA GLN A 78 -2.75 -16.21 7.05
C GLN A 78 -3.88 -16.72 6.14
N ALA A 79 -3.97 -18.04 6.00
CA ALA A 79 -5.13 -18.69 5.39
C ALA A 79 -6.41 -18.31 6.15
N GLY A 80 -7.51 -18.13 5.44
CA GLY A 80 -8.80 -17.82 6.04
C GLY A 80 -9.67 -16.89 5.20
N ARG A 81 -10.80 -16.50 5.78
CA ARG A 81 -11.72 -15.51 5.24
C ARG A 81 -11.76 -14.33 6.17
N PHE A 82 -11.63 -13.13 5.60
CA PHE A 82 -11.56 -11.90 6.37
C PHE A 82 -12.61 -10.93 5.87
N VAL A 83 -13.33 -10.30 6.80
CA VAL A 83 -14.12 -9.11 6.49
C VAL A 83 -13.28 -7.88 6.78
N CYS A 84 -13.14 -7.06 5.76
CA CYS A 84 -12.47 -5.78 5.84
C CYS A 84 -13.53 -4.68 5.83
N THR A 85 -13.47 -3.75 6.79
CA THR A 85 -14.40 -2.60 6.89
C THR A 85 -13.60 -1.31 6.95
N ALA A 86 -13.86 -0.38 6.04
CA ALA A 86 -13.23 0.94 6.09
C ALA A 86 -13.74 1.74 7.29
N ALA A 87 -12.87 2.05 8.25
CA ALA A 87 -13.18 2.93 9.38
C ALA A 87 -13.06 4.41 8.97
N GLU A 88 -12.25 4.70 7.96
CA GLU A 88 -11.99 6.02 7.40
C GLU A 88 -12.01 5.94 5.87
N PRO A 89 -12.15 7.07 5.14
CA PRO A 89 -11.93 7.08 3.70
C PRO A 89 -10.55 6.51 3.38
N SER A 90 -10.54 5.35 2.74
CA SER A 90 -9.32 4.55 2.59
C SER A 90 -8.97 4.38 1.13
N GLU A 91 -7.66 4.32 0.85
CA GLU A 91 -7.15 4.07 -0.49
C GLU A 91 -6.10 2.97 -0.43
N PHE A 92 -6.19 2.04 -1.37
CA PHE A 92 -5.13 1.07 -1.61
C PHE A 92 -4.95 0.81 -3.10
N TRP A 93 -3.72 0.42 -3.44
CA TRP A 93 -3.32 0.05 -4.78
C TRP A 93 -3.04 -1.44 -4.81
N CYS A 94 -3.61 -2.13 -5.77
CA CYS A 94 -3.39 -3.53 -6.05
C CYS A 94 -2.59 -3.67 -7.35
N ILE A 95 -1.39 -4.25 -7.23
CA ILE A 95 -0.53 -4.55 -8.38
C ILE A 95 -0.65 -6.05 -8.66
N ASN A 96 -1.52 -6.37 -9.62
CA ASN A 96 -1.91 -7.74 -9.95
C ASN A 96 -0.96 -8.37 -10.97
N ARG A 97 -0.52 -9.61 -10.72
CA ARG A 97 0.39 -10.33 -11.63
C ARG A 97 -0.18 -10.53 -13.02
N VAL A 98 -1.43 -10.93 -13.12
CA VAL A 98 -2.06 -11.26 -14.41
C VAL A 98 -2.10 -10.03 -15.30
N ALA A 99 -2.50 -8.88 -14.76
CA ALA A 99 -2.48 -7.61 -15.47
C ALA A 99 -1.05 -7.19 -15.88
N ASN A 100 -0.04 -7.54 -15.08
CA ASN A 100 1.36 -7.21 -15.30
C ASN A 100 2.18 -8.35 -15.93
N ARG A 101 1.58 -9.12 -16.86
CA ARG A 101 2.28 -10.18 -17.62
C ARG A 101 3.01 -11.20 -16.73
N ARG A 102 2.35 -11.59 -15.63
CA ARG A 102 2.84 -12.50 -14.57
C ARG A 102 4.05 -11.99 -13.78
N ARG A 103 4.39 -10.71 -13.90
CA ARG A 103 5.44 -10.03 -13.12
C ARG A 103 4.84 -9.20 -11.98
N GLN A 104 5.66 -8.87 -10.98
CA GLN A 104 5.35 -7.91 -9.92
C GLN A 104 6.55 -6.99 -9.72
N PRO A 105 6.33 -5.76 -9.22
CA PRO A 105 7.42 -4.90 -8.83
C PRO A 105 8.16 -5.51 -7.66
N LYS A 106 9.48 -5.44 -7.72
CA LYS A 106 10.29 -5.57 -6.51
C LYS A 106 10.12 -4.28 -5.71
N LEU A 107 9.50 -4.38 -4.55
CA LEU A 107 9.28 -3.25 -3.66
C LEU A 107 10.20 -3.33 -2.45
N ALA A 108 10.71 -2.18 -2.01
CA ALA A 108 11.36 -2.03 -0.71
C ALA A 108 10.58 -1.04 0.16
N VAL A 109 10.62 -1.24 1.47
CA VAL A 109 9.97 -0.32 2.42
C VAL A 109 10.82 0.95 2.54
N LEU A 110 10.18 2.11 2.37
CA LEU A 110 10.70 3.38 2.81
C LEU A 110 10.21 3.61 4.24
N ASP A 111 11.13 3.69 5.20
CA ASP A 111 10.85 4.09 6.59
C ASP A 111 12.00 5.02 7.01
N ALA A 112 11.70 6.30 7.18
CA ALA A 112 12.71 7.31 7.45
C ALA A 112 12.22 8.30 8.51
N GLU A 113 13.10 8.59 9.46
CA GLU A 113 12.85 9.53 10.56
C GLU A 113 12.98 10.99 10.10
N PRO A 114 12.32 11.94 10.80
CA PRO A 114 12.46 13.38 10.56
C PRO A 114 13.90 13.86 10.53
N GLY A 115 14.18 14.86 9.70
CA GLY A 115 15.50 15.44 9.49
C GLY A 115 16.41 14.64 8.56
N ARG A 116 16.05 13.40 8.20
CA ARG A 116 16.85 12.58 7.30
C ARG A 116 16.80 13.12 5.87
N GLU A 117 17.96 13.23 5.25
CA GLU A 117 18.06 13.47 3.81
C GLU A 117 18.22 12.17 3.04
N LEU A 118 17.45 12.03 1.96
CA LEU A 118 17.43 10.87 1.10
C LEU A 118 17.67 11.31 -0.35
N ARG A 119 18.56 10.58 -1.05
CA ARG A 119 18.63 10.64 -2.51
C ARG A 119 17.89 9.44 -3.06
N LEU A 120 16.76 9.68 -3.72
CA LEU A 120 15.95 8.59 -4.25
C LEU A 120 16.64 7.93 -5.44
N VAL A 121 17.09 6.69 -5.26
CA VAL A 121 17.70 5.88 -6.34
C VAL A 121 16.65 5.21 -7.25
N ARG A 122 15.37 5.29 -6.84
CA ARG A 122 14.20 4.70 -7.48
C ARG A 122 12.99 5.59 -7.24
N ASN A 123 11.92 5.39 -8.01
CA ASN A 123 10.66 6.08 -7.73
C ASN A 123 10.08 5.58 -6.41
N ALA A 124 9.45 6.47 -5.65
CA ALA A 124 8.83 6.14 -4.38
C ALA A 124 7.36 6.54 -4.36
N LEU A 125 6.57 5.78 -3.63
CA LEU A 125 5.24 6.18 -3.17
C LEU A 125 5.34 6.46 -1.67
N LEU A 126 5.20 7.72 -1.29
CA LEU A 126 5.03 8.14 0.10
C LEU A 126 3.58 7.84 0.50
N CYS A 127 3.37 7.06 1.56
CA CYS A 127 2.06 6.70 2.08
C CYS A 127 1.74 7.43 3.41
N GLU A 128 2.76 7.77 4.19
CA GLU A 128 2.62 8.51 5.44
C GLU A 128 3.74 9.55 5.57
N GLY A 129 3.43 10.66 6.25
CA GLY A 129 4.39 11.70 6.60
C GLY A 129 4.41 12.88 5.63
N ARG A 130 5.39 13.76 5.87
CA ARG A 130 5.65 14.97 5.09
C ARG A 130 7.12 15.04 4.74
N VAL A 131 7.41 15.48 3.51
CA VAL A 131 8.76 15.60 2.98
C VAL A 131 8.93 16.92 2.25
N ARG A 132 10.17 17.36 2.06
CA ARG A 132 10.53 18.49 1.21
C ARG A 132 11.38 18.04 0.04
N VAL A 133 11.09 18.54 -1.16
CA VAL A 133 11.87 18.32 -2.38
C VAL A 133 12.20 19.67 -3.00
N GLY A 134 13.46 20.09 -2.91
CA GLY A 134 13.84 21.48 -3.18
C GLY A 134 13.17 22.41 -2.17
N ASP A 135 12.39 23.37 -2.67
CA ASP A 135 11.64 24.34 -1.85
C ASP A 135 10.16 23.95 -1.64
N VAL A 136 9.74 22.78 -2.14
CA VAL A 136 8.35 22.35 -2.09
C VAL A 136 8.15 21.32 -0.98
N GLU A 137 7.21 21.59 -0.07
CA GLU A 137 6.74 20.61 0.91
C GLU A 137 5.60 19.77 0.31
N LEU A 138 5.69 18.46 0.50
CA LEU A 138 4.76 17.47 -0.01
C LEU A 138 4.28 16.58 1.15
N ALA A 139 2.97 16.39 1.22
CA ALA A 139 2.35 15.49 2.19
C ALA A 139 1.90 14.19 1.52
N ALA A 140 1.91 13.10 2.28
CA ALA A 140 1.40 11.82 1.80
C ALA A 140 -0.13 11.85 1.56
N PRO A 141 -0.66 11.02 0.64
CA PRO A 141 0.07 10.14 -0.27
C PRO A 141 0.66 10.91 -1.46
N GLN A 142 1.92 10.63 -1.82
CA GLN A 142 2.62 11.36 -2.87
C GLN A 142 3.59 10.48 -3.65
N ALA A 143 3.59 10.59 -4.98
CA ALA A 143 4.63 10.02 -5.82
C ALA A 143 5.89 10.90 -5.78
N LEU A 144 7.05 10.29 -5.55
CA LEU A 144 8.35 10.94 -5.55
C LEU A 144 9.23 10.33 -6.65
N ALA A 145 9.85 11.18 -7.45
CA ALA A 145 10.61 10.76 -8.62
C ALA A 145 12.02 10.26 -8.24
N LYS A 146 12.51 9.27 -8.99
CA LYS A 146 13.92 8.87 -8.99
C LYS A 146 14.80 10.11 -9.24
N GLY A 147 15.87 10.23 -8.46
CA GLY A 147 16.83 11.33 -8.53
C GLY A 147 16.51 12.48 -7.58
N ALA A 148 15.29 12.56 -7.05
CA ALA A 148 14.92 13.60 -6.10
C ALA A 148 15.78 13.54 -4.82
N ARG A 149 16.20 14.71 -4.34
CA ARG A 149 16.72 14.89 -2.98
C ARG A 149 15.55 15.26 -2.08
N VAL A 150 15.31 14.43 -1.08
CA VAL A 150 14.15 14.50 -0.21
C VAL A 150 14.63 14.75 1.21
N VAL A 151 14.10 15.76 1.87
CA VAL A 151 14.29 15.99 3.32
C VAL A 151 13.02 15.53 4.03
N VAL A 152 13.15 14.62 4.97
CA VAL A 152 12.02 14.12 5.74
C VAL A 152 11.64 15.15 6.82
N LEU A 153 10.40 15.63 6.82
CA LEU A 153 9.90 16.63 7.78
C LEU A 153 9.15 15.97 8.92
N GLU A 154 8.38 14.94 8.60
CA GLU A 154 7.71 14.03 9.52
C GLU A 154 8.03 12.60 9.08
N ARG A 155 7.97 11.63 10.01
CA ARG A 155 8.31 10.23 9.72
C ARG A 155 7.66 9.79 8.40
N ALA A 156 8.49 9.37 7.46
CA ALA A 156 8.08 9.04 6.10
C ALA A 156 7.99 7.53 5.94
N ILE A 157 6.77 7.02 5.68
CA ILE A 157 6.53 5.60 5.39
C ILE A 157 6.04 5.47 3.95
N GLY A 158 6.56 4.50 3.22
CA GLY A 158 6.18 4.29 1.83
C GLY A 158 6.84 3.08 1.18
N PHE A 159 6.86 3.09 -0.16
CA PHE A 159 7.41 2.00 -0.96
C PHE A 159 8.31 2.53 -2.08
N LEU A 160 9.50 1.94 -2.23
CA LEU A 160 10.41 2.16 -3.35
C LEU A 160 10.16 1.09 -4.43
N PHE A 161 9.95 1.53 -5.67
CA PHE A 161 9.75 0.65 -6.83
C PHE A 161 11.11 0.32 -7.45
N MET A 162 11.65 -0.85 -7.10
CA MET A 162 13.02 -1.21 -7.41
C MET A 162 13.18 -1.60 -8.88
N GLU A 163 12.41 -2.56 -9.40
CA GLU A 163 12.41 -3.05 -10.80
C GLU A 163 11.13 -3.82 -11.13
#